data_AF-A0A0F2SK55-F1
#
_entry.id   AF-A0A0F2SK55-F1
#
_cell.length_a   1.000
_cell.length_b   1.000
_cell.length_c   1.000
_cell.angle_alpha   90.00
_cell.angle_beta   90.00
_cell.angle_gamma   90.00
#
_symmetry.space_group_name_H-M   'P 1'
#
loop_
_entity.id
_entity.type
_entity.pdbx_description
1 polymer ?
#
loop_
_entity_poly.entity_id
_entity_poly.type
_entity_poly.pdbx_seq_one_letter_code
_entity_poly.pdbx_strand_id
1 'polypeptide(L)' 'MKPKNVLYFIDDRPLVEEILEIITSLKIELVSRTELEALWNHLVESYHYLGYKKTIGPRVKYLV' A
#
# COMPACT_ATOMS: atom_id res chain seq x y z
N MET A 1 2.61 14.97 13.81
CA MET A 1 2.11 15.30 12.46
C MET A 1 0.74 14.65 12.32
N LYS A 2 -0.35 15.43 12.21
CA LYS A 2 -1.67 14.86 11.96
C LYS A 2 -1.66 14.28 10.53
N PRO A 3 -2.18 13.07 10.27
CA PRO A 3 -2.24 12.55 8.91
C PRO A 3 -3.08 13.52 8.07
N LYS A 4 -2.50 14.03 6.98
CA LYS A 4 -3.30 14.67 5.93
C LYS A 4 -4.27 13.59 5.44
N ASN A 5 -5.57 13.88 5.44
CA ASN A 5 -6.54 13.05 4.74
C ASN A 5 -6.29 13.24 3.25
N VAL A 6 -5.38 12.43 2.69
CA VAL A 6 -5.22 12.29 1.26
C VAL A 6 -6.29 11.30 0.82
N LEU A 7 -7.25 11.77 0.03
CA LEU A 7 -8.22 10.91 -0.61
C LEU A 7 -7.51 10.23 -1.79
N TYR A 8 -7.19 8.96 -1.64
CA TYR A 8 -6.68 8.14 -2.73
C TYR A 8 -7.87 7.54 -3.48
N PHE A 9 -7.84 7.62 -4.81
CA PHE A 9 -8.72 6.82 -5.65
C PHE A 9 -8.11 5.43 -5.77
N ILE A 10 -8.81 4.43 -5.22
CA ILE A 10 -8.41 3.02 -5.31
C ILE A 10 -9.27 2.38 -6.38
N ASP A 11 -8.63 1.84 -7.42
CA ASP A 11 -9.28 0.99 -8.39
C ASP A 11 -9.33 -0.43 -7.81
N ASP A 12 -10.53 -0.86 -7.42
CA ASP A 12 -10.80 -2.18 -6.83
C ASP A 12 -11.31 -3.19 -7.87
N ARG A 13 -11.27 -2.83 -9.17
CA ARG A 13 -11.63 -3.77 -10.24
C ARG A 13 -10.66 -4.95 -10.25
N PRO A 14 -11.16 -6.19 -10.34
CA PRO A 14 -10.30 -7.36 -10.45
C PRO A 14 -9.38 -7.27 -11.68
N LEU A 15 -8.10 -7.58 -11.49
CA LEU A 15 -7.18 -7.84 -12.60
C LEU A 15 -7.46 -9.24 -13.15
N VAL A 16 -7.81 -9.32 -14.43
CA VAL A 16 -8.17 -10.57 -15.13
C VAL A 16 -7.16 -10.82 -16.25
N GLU A 17 -5.95 -11.22 -15.87
CA GLU A 17 -4.82 -11.49 -16.76
C GLU A 17 -4.02 -12.69 -16.24
N GLU A 18 -3.16 -13.27 -17.08
CA GLU A 18 -2.25 -14.33 -16.65
C GLU A 18 -1.18 -13.77 -15.71
N ILE A 19 -0.81 -14.54 -14.68
CA ILE A 19 0.13 -14.06 -13.66
C ILE A 19 1.49 -13.65 -14.24
N LEU A 20 1.93 -14.33 -15.30
CA LEU A 20 3.18 -14.02 -16.00
C LEU A 20 3.11 -12.68 -16.73
N GLU A 21 1.94 -12.29 -17.25
CA GLU A 21 1.73 -11.00 -17.90
C GLU A 21 1.76 -9.88 -16.85
N ILE A 22 1.03 -10.08 -15.74
CA ILE A 22 0.96 -9.14 -14.62
C ILE A 22 2.36 -8.87 -14.05
N ILE A 23 3.12 -9.91 -13.69
CA ILE A 23 4.41 -9.79 -12.97
C ILE A 23 5.39 -8.88 -13.72
N THR A 24 5.41 -8.91 -15.05
CA THR A 24 6.34 -8.10 -15.84
C THR A 24 6.07 -6.59 -15.75
N SER A 25 4.86 -6.20 -15.35
CA SER A 25 4.43 -4.80 -15.20
C SER A 25 4.59 -4.25 -13.78
N LEU A 26 4.74 -5.13 -12.79
CA LEU A 26 4.75 -4.76 -11.37
C LEU A 26 6.07 -4.08 -10.97
N LYS A 27 5.97 -3.05 -10.12
CA LYS A 27 7.14 -2.36 -9.57
C LYS A 27 7.03 -2.26 -8.05
N ILE A 28 8.05 -2.77 -7.37
CA ILE A 28 8.13 -2.64 -5.91
C ILE A 28 8.72 -1.27 -5.58
N GLU A 29 7.92 -0.39 -5.00
CA GLU A 29 8.35 0.96 -4.62
C GLU A 29 8.47 1.12 -3.11
N LEU A 30 9.62 1.65 -2.65
CA LEU A 30 9.84 2.01 -1.25
C LEU A 30 9.04 3.27 -0.91
N VAL A 31 8.04 3.14 -0.05
CA VAL A 31 7.15 4.25 0.33
C VAL A 31 7.34 4.73 1.77
N SER A 32 8.33 4.20 2.49
CA SER A 32 8.68 4.71 3.82
C SER A 32 9.10 6.18 3.73
N ARG A 33 8.47 7.03 4.56
CA ARG A 33 8.69 8.47 4.65
C ARG A 33 8.38 9.24 3.36
N THR A 34 7.54 8.69 2.49
CA THR A 34 7.01 9.38 1.30
C THR A 34 5.54 9.76 1.49
N GLU A 35 4.97 10.52 0.55
CA GLU A 35 3.54 10.86 0.57
C GLU A 35 2.63 9.64 0.43
N LEU A 36 3.13 8.55 -0.14
CA LEU A 36 2.39 7.28 -0.31
C LEU A 36 2.36 6.43 0.97
N GLU A 37 3.10 6.81 2.03
CA GLU A 37 3.06 6.10 3.30
C GLU A 37 1.64 6.08 3.90
N ALA A 38 0.86 7.15 3.70
CA ALA A 38 -0.51 7.23 4.18
C ALA A 38 -1.45 6.26 3.44
N LEU A 39 -1.30 6.12 2.12
CA LEU A 39 -2.01 5.10 1.33
C LEU A 39 -1.66 3.70 1.83
N TRP A 40 -0.37 3.42 1.99
CA TRP A 40 0.10 2.13 2.51
C TRP A 40 -0.53 1.79 3.86
N ASN A 41 -0.58 2.76 4.80
CA ASN A 41 -1.21 2.56 6.10
C ASN A 41 -2.71 2.26 5.96
N HIS A 42 -3.41 2.99 5.09
CA HIS A 42 -4.85 2.81 4.84
C HIS A 42 -5.17 1.44 4.23
N LEU A 43 -4.39 0.99 3.25
CA LEU A 43 -4.57 -0.32 2.62
C LEU A 43 -4.36 -1.46 3.63
N VAL A 44 -3.33 -1.36 4.47
CA VAL A 44 -3.09 -2.37 5.51
C VAL A 44 -4.17 -2.35 6.59
N GLU A 45 -4.65 -1.17 7.00
CA GLU A 45 -5.77 -1.09 7.94
C GLU A 45 -7.03 -1.74 7.39
N SER A 46 -7.31 -1.54 6.11
CA SER A 46 -8.59 -1.94 5.50
C SER A 46 -8.61 -3.38 5.00
N TYR A 47 -7.48 -3.89 4.50
CA TYR A 47 -7.43 -5.17 3.76
C TYR A 47 -6.51 -6.23 4.38
N HIS A 48 -5.60 -5.88 5.28
CA HIS A 48 -4.79 -6.88 5.96
C HIS A 48 -5.59 -7.50 7.12
N TYR A 49 -5.59 -8.83 7.23
CA TYR A 49 -6.39 -9.56 8.24
C TYR A 49 -6.06 -9.18 9.70
N LEU A 50 -4.91 -8.56 9.97
CA LEU A 50 -4.54 -8.03 11.30
C LEU A 50 -4.80 -6.53 11.48
N GLY A 51 -5.19 -5.82 10.42
CA GLY A 51 -5.22 -4.36 10.36
C GLY A 51 -3.84 -3.71 10.48
N TYR A 52 -3.83 -2.38 10.51
CA TYR A 52 -2.65 -1.57 10.77
C TYR A 52 -2.53 -1.27 12.27
N LYS A 53 -1.73 -2.09 12.96
CA LYS A 53 -1.31 -1.79 14.33
C LYS A 53 -0.05 -0.94 14.30
N LYS A 54 0.00 0.08 15.16
CA LYS A 54 1.22 0.88 15.36
C LYS A 54 2.31 -0.02 15.95
N THR A 55 3.19 -0.52 15.09
CA THR A 55 4.34 -1.36 15.49
C THR A 55 5.48 -0.49 16.02
N ILE A 56 6.20 -1.00 17.03
CA ILE A 56 7.36 -0.32 17.62
C ILE A 56 8.60 -0.65 16.77
N GLY A 57 9.36 0.38 16.37
CA GLY A 57 10.63 0.25 15.66
C GLY A 57 10.62 0.68 14.18
N PRO A 58 11.80 0.81 13.54
CA PRO A 58 11.91 1.14 12.12
C PRO A 58 11.25 0.08 11.24
N ARG A 59 10.55 0.53 10.20
CA ARG A 59 9.89 -0.33 9.23
C ARG A 59 10.12 0.19 7.81
N VAL A 60 10.37 -0.77 6.92
CA VAL A 60 10.33 -0.55 5.49
C VAL A 60 8.92 -0.88 4.97
N LYS A 61 8.33 0.03 4.20
CA LYS A 61 6.99 -0.09 3.61
C LYS A 61 7.13 -0.07 2.10
N TYR A 62 6.47 -1.00 1.43
CA TYR A 62 6.49 -1.12 -0.02
C TYR A 62 5.08 -1.20 -0.58
N LEU A 63 4.88 -0.59 -1.75
CA LEU A 63 3.72 -0.81 -2.62
C LEU A 63 4.18 -1.51 -3.90
N VAL A 64 3.23 -2.14 -4.56
CA VAL A 64 3.37 -2.86 -5.83
C VAL A 64 2.42 -2.24 -6.85
#